data_AF-A0A1M6HAG6-F1
#
_entry.id   AF-A0A1M6HAG6-F1
#
_cell.length_a   1.000
_cell.length_b   1.000
_cell.length_c   1.000
_cell.angle_alpha   90.00
_cell.angle_beta   90.00
_cell.angle_gamma   90.00
#
_symmetry.space_group_name_H-M   'P 1'
#
loop_
_entity.id
_entity.type
_entity.pdbx_description
1 polymer ?
#
loop_
_entity_poly.entity_id
_entity_poly.type
_entity_poly.pdbx_seq_one_letter_code
_entity_poly.pdbx_strand_id
1 'polypeptide(L)'
;MGILGRLFGRDEEADTVTVTAFDCARVRPDIEALINALGQLADAMDGEDSPMSNPGWRGRLRDLRDAAGGLRLLTRGDSFTRDELFEVLTTIRPLYRGTPPKGFAHLANLNTLVVHRIEAVYLSAT
;
A
#
# COMPACT_ATOMS: atom_id res chain seq x y z
N MET A 1 0.32 -60.27 0.49
CA MET A 1 -0.30 -59.64 1.67
C MET A 1 0.68 -58.64 2.28
N GLY A 2 0.61 -57.38 1.87
CA GLY A 2 1.50 -56.32 2.36
C GLY A 2 0.67 -55.15 2.88
N ILE A 3 0.14 -55.29 4.09
CA ILE A 3 -0.74 -54.30 4.74
C ILE A 3 0.04 -53.07 5.23
N LEU A 4 1.38 -53.14 5.22
CA LEU A 4 2.29 -52.08 5.68
C LEU A 4 2.66 -51.06 4.58
N GLY A 5 2.46 -51.37 3.29
CA GLY A 5 2.79 -50.45 2.19
C GLY A 5 1.75 -49.35 1.96
N ARG A 6 0.52 -49.52 2.48
CA ARG A 6 -0.60 -48.60 2.23
C ARG A 6 -0.71 -47.46 3.28
N LEU A 7 0.13 -47.47 4.32
CA LEU A 7 0.20 -46.41 5.33
C LEU A 7 1.31 -45.38 5.08
N PHE A 8 2.25 -45.65 4.17
CA PHE A 8 3.36 -44.75 3.82
C PHE A 8 3.28 -44.18 2.39
N GLY A 9 2.29 -44.62 1.61
CA GLY A 9 2.03 -44.12 0.26
C GLY A 9 0.73 -43.35 0.22
N ARG A 10 0.70 -42.17 0.83
CA ARG A 10 -0.23 -41.13 0.39
C ARG A 10 0.50 -40.40 -0.72
N ASP A 11 -0.03 -40.53 -1.94
CA ASP A 11 0.29 -39.65 -3.05
C ASP A 11 0.16 -38.21 -2.56
N GLU A 12 1.29 -37.59 -2.24
CA GLU A 12 1.44 -36.16 -2.33
C GLU A 12 1.42 -35.83 -3.83
N GLU A 13 0.22 -35.76 -4.41
CA GLU A 13 -0.08 -34.57 -5.22
C GLU A 13 -0.05 -33.39 -4.25
N ALA A 14 1.15 -33.04 -3.79
CA ALA A 14 1.44 -31.73 -3.31
C ALA A 14 1.20 -30.86 -4.53
N ASP A 15 -0.01 -30.30 -4.59
CA ASP A 15 -0.27 -29.04 -5.25
C ASP A 15 0.77 -28.07 -4.65
N THR A 16 1.97 -28.08 -5.22
CA THR A 16 3.10 -27.31 -4.72
C THR A 16 2.69 -25.88 -4.97
N VAL A 17 2.10 -25.27 -3.94
CA VAL A 17 1.86 -23.84 -3.87
C VAL A 17 3.20 -23.18 -4.12
N THR A 18 3.42 -22.75 -5.35
CA THR A 18 4.59 -21.99 -5.74
C THR A 18 4.48 -20.65 -5.02
N VAL A 19 5.12 -20.55 -3.85
CA VAL A 19 5.29 -19.29 -3.15
C VAL A 19 6.23 -18.45 -4.00
N THR A 20 5.67 -17.58 -4.84
CA THR A 20 6.44 -16.61 -5.61
C THR A 20 7.26 -15.76 -4.64
N ALA A 21 8.58 -15.80 -4.79
CA ALA A 21 9.48 -15.00 -3.98
C ALA A 21 9.20 -13.51 -4.19
N PHE A 22 9.21 -12.75 -3.10
CA PHE A 22 8.99 -11.31 -3.15
C PHE A 22 10.16 -10.62 -3.87
N ASP A 23 9.85 -9.90 -4.94
CA ASP A 23 10.83 -9.13 -5.73
C ASP A 23 10.66 -7.64 -5.47
N CYS A 24 11.49 -7.09 -4.58
CA CYS A 24 11.45 -5.66 -4.27
C CYS A 24 11.72 -4.76 -5.50
N ALA A 25 12.51 -5.21 -6.49
CA ALA A 25 12.79 -4.44 -7.69
C ALA A 25 11.54 -4.28 -8.56
N ARG A 26 10.71 -5.32 -8.62
CA ARG A 26 9.40 -5.29 -9.30
C ARG A 26 8.42 -4.30 -8.67
N VAL A 27 8.41 -4.19 -7.34
CA VAL A 27 7.42 -3.38 -6.59
C VAL A 27 7.82 -1.90 -6.50
N ARG A 28 9.12 -1.59 -6.55
CA ARG A 28 9.65 -0.21 -6.38
C ARG A 28 8.95 0.85 -7.26
N PRO A 29 8.74 0.64 -8.57
CA PRO A 29 8.08 1.65 -9.40
C PRO A 29 6.67 2.00 -8.93
N ASP A 30 5.91 1.02 -8.43
CA ASP A 30 4.56 1.26 -7.89
C ASP A 30 4.60 1.99 -6.55
N ILE A 31 5.60 1.69 -5.70
CA ILE A 31 5.82 2.42 -4.44
C ILE A 31 6.18 3.88 -4.75
N GLU A 32 7.05 4.14 -5.72
CA GLU A 32 7.39 5.50 -6.16
C GLU A 32 6.17 6.26 -6.67
N ALA A 33 5.32 5.59 -7.47
CA ALA A 33 4.07 6.17 -7.93
C ALA A 33 3.10 6.48 -6.77
N LEU A 34 3.04 5.62 -5.74
CA LEU A 34 2.26 5.86 -4.53
C LEU A 34 2.82 7.01 -3.70
N ILE A 35 4.14 7.10 -3.50
CA ILE A 35 4.81 8.22 -2.83
C ILE A 35 4.44 9.54 -3.50
N ASN A 36 4.47 9.58 -4.83
CA ASN A 36 4.11 10.78 -5.60
C ASN A 36 2.63 11.14 -5.45
N ALA A 37 1.73 10.16 -5.51
CA ALA A 37 0.29 10.40 -5.31
C ALA A 37 -0.04 10.92 -3.90
N LEU A 38 0.60 10.36 -2.87
CA LEU A 38 0.46 10.84 -1.49
C LEU A 38 0.98 12.26 -1.33
N GLY A 39 2.13 12.58 -1.94
CA GLY A 39 2.68 13.94 -1.95
C GLY A 39 1.74 14.94 -2.61
N GLN A 40 1.25 14.63 -3.81
CA GLN A 40 0.30 15.50 -4.53
C GLN A 40 -0.98 15.74 -3.74
N LEU A 41 -1.53 14.70 -3.10
CA LEU A 41 -2.71 14.84 -2.25
C LEU A 41 -2.42 15.71 -1.01
N ALA A 42 -1.29 15.48 -0.36
CA ALA A 42 -0.87 16.26 0.80
C ALA A 42 -0.64 17.73 0.45
N ASP A 43 -0.01 18.02 -0.69
CA ASP A 43 0.24 19.38 -1.13
C ASP A 43 -1.06 20.10 -1.51
N ALA A 44 -2.00 19.40 -2.18
CA ALA A 44 -3.33 19.94 -2.45
C ALA A 44 -4.15 20.20 -1.17
N MET A 45 -3.91 19.40 -0.12
CA MET A 45 -4.48 19.61 1.21
C MET A 45 -3.80 20.69 2.03
N ASP A 46 -2.66 21.24 1.60
CA ASP A 46 -1.92 22.30 2.29
C ASP A 46 -1.91 23.59 1.46
N GLY A 47 -2.93 23.77 0.61
CA GLY A 47 -3.17 25.00 -0.16
C GLY A 47 -3.62 26.18 0.70
N GLU A 48 -3.73 27.36 0.07
CA GLU A 48 -3.98 28.66 0.73
C GLU A 48 -5.25 28.69 1.59
N ASP A 49 -6.33 28.03 1.14
CA ASP A 49 -7.62 27.96 1.84
C ASP A 49 -7.75 26.75 2.78
N SER A 50 -6.65 26.08 3.10
CA SER A 50 -6.69 24.85 3.90
C SER A 50 -7.18 25.14 5.32
N PRO A 51 -8.13 24.35 5.86
CA PRO A 51 -8.68 24.55 7.20
C PRO A 51 -7.69 24.06 8.26
N MET A 52 -6.51 24.67 8.37
CA MET A 52 -5.43 24.28 9.28
C MET A 52 -5.80 24.47 10.76
N SER A 53 -6.83 25.25 11.06
CA SER A 53 -7.44 25.31 12.39
C SER A 53 -8.19 24.03 12.77
N ASN A 54 -8.59 23.20 11.79
CA ASN A 54 -9.22 21.90 12.02
C ASN A 54 -8.16 20.85 12.41
N PRO A 55 -8.18 20.32 13.65
CA PRO A 55 -7.20 19.33 14.08
C PRO A 55 -7.30 18.01 13.30
N GLY A 56 -8.49 17.62 12.84
CA GLY A 56 -8.68 16.43 12.01
C GLY A 56 -8.03 16.57 10.64
N TRP A 57 -8.10 17.76 10.03
CA TRP A 57 -7.43 18.07 8.77
C TRP A 57 -5.91 17.96 8.90
N ARG A 58 -5.35 18.65 9.91
CA ARG A 58 -3.90 18.59 10.19
C ARG A 58 -3.42 17.17 10.49
N GLY A 59 -4.22 16.40 11.24
CA GLY A 59 -3.94 14.99 11.50
C GLY A 59 -3.85 14.20 10.21
N ARG A 60 -4.84 14.33 9.30
CA ARG A 60 -4.83 13.63 8.02
C ARG A 60 -3.68 14.05 7.11
N LEU A 61 -3.37 15.33 7.04
CA LEU A 61 -2.23 15.82 6.28
C LEU A 61 -0.91 15.24 6.79
N ARG A 62 -0.75 15.17 8.11
CA ARG A 62 0.40 14.52 8.75
C ARG A 62 0.46 13.03 8.40
N ASP A 63 -0.65 12.30 8.55
CA ASP A 63 -0.73 10.86 8.26
C ASP A 63 -0.25 10.56 6.82
N LEU A 64 -0.67 11.37 5.84
CA LEU A 64 -0.23 11.23 4.43
C LEU A 64 1.26 11.49 4.24
N ARG A 65 1.80 12.52 4.90
CA ARG A 65 3.23 12.87 4.83
C ARG A 65 4.10 11.80 5.50
N ASP A 66 3.67 11.29 6.65
CA ASP A 66 4.37 10.24 7.39
C ASP A 66 4.37 8.93 6.59
N ALA A 67 3.24 8.55 5.99
CA ALA A 67 3.16 7.41 5.08
C ALA A 67 4.12 7.55 3.88
N ALA A 68 4.12 8.70 3.21
CA ALA A 68 5.03 8.95 2.09
C ALA A 68 6.51 8.92 2.54
N GLY A 69 6.81 9.43 3.74
CA GLY A 69 8.14 9.35 4.35
C GLY A 69 8.57 7.91 4.64
N GLY A 70 7.67 7.10 5.23
CA GLY A 70 7.90 5.68 5.52
C GLY A 70 8.20 4.88 4.24
N LEU A 71 7.42 5.08 3.18
CA LEU A 71 7.67 4.44 1.89
C LEU A 71 9.02 4.87 1.27
N ARG A 72 9.40 6.15 1.38
CA ARG A 72 10.71 6.64 0.92
C ARG A 72 11.86 6.04 1.71
N LEU A 73 11.71 5.84 3.02
CA LEU A 73 12.73 5.19 3.84
C LEU A 73 12.87 3.72 3.45
N LEU A 74 11.76 3.03 3.24
CA LEU A 74 11.73 1.64 2.78
C LEU A 74 12.46 1.48 1.43
N THR A 75 12.17 2.36 0.47
CA THR A 75 12.80 2.28 -0.87
C THR A 75 14.24 2.80 -0.93
N ARG A 76 14.74 3.48 0.10
CA ARG A 76 16.15 3.87 0.17
C ARG A 76 17.09 2.71 0.49
N GLY A 77 16.60 1.65 1.13
CA GLY A 77 17.39 0.43 1.37
C GLY A 77 17.62 -0.34 0.07
N ASP A 78 18.68 -1.14 0.02
CA ASP A 78 19.00 -2.01 -1.13
C ASP A 78 17.90 -3.07 -1.37
N SER A 79 17.31 -3.56 -0.28
CA SER A 79 16.18 -4.51 -0.32
C SER A 79 15.24 -4.27 0.86
N PHE A 80 14.02 -4.78 0.74
CA PHE A 80 13.03 -4.83 1.80
C PHE A 80 12.16 -6.09 1.62
N THR A 81 11.51 -6.51 2.68
CA THR A 81 10.61 -7.65 2.72
C THR A 81 9.17 -7.25 2.40
N ARG A 82 8.35 -8.25 2.04
CA ARG A 82 6.92 -8.08 1.85
C ARG A 82 6.23 -7.58 3.13
N ASP A 83 6.66 -8.06 4.30
CA ASP A 83 6.06 -7.70 5.58
C ASP A 83 6.36 -6.24 5.94
N GLU A 84 7.61 -5.78 5.79
CA GLU A 84 7.98 -4.36 5.98
C GLU A 84 7.18 -3.43 5.06
N LEU A 85 6.94 -3.85 3.81
CA LEU A 85 6.07 -3.10 2.90
C LEU A 85 4.63 -3.03 3.43
N PHE A 86 4.05 -4.14 3.84
CA PHE A 86 2.67 -4.17 4.32
C PHE A 86 2.47 -3.44 5.65
N GLU A 87 3.47 -3.46 6.54
CA GLU A 87 3.47 -2.64 7.75
C GLU A 87 3.28 -1.16 7.41
N VAL A 88 4.04 -0.64 6.44
CA VAL A 88 3.88 0.74 5.98
C VAL A 88 2.53 0.95 5.29
N LEU A 89 2.12 0.06 4.36
CA LEU A 89 0.87 0.21 3.61
C LEU A 89 -0.39 0.25 4.50
N THR A 90 -0.41 -0.51 5.59
CA THR A 90 -1.56 -0.52 6.52
C THR A 90 -1.77 0.81 7.25
N THR A 91 -0.74 1.66 7.31
CA THR A 91 -0.86 3.02 7.88
C THR A 91 -1.56 4.00 6.94
N ILE A 92 -1.60 3.70 5.63
CA ILE A 92 -2.11 4.60 4.61
C ILE A 92 -3.63 4.62 4.64
N ARG A 93 -4.19 5.80 4.94
CA ARG A 93 -5.63 6.02 4.98
C ARG A 93 -6.03 7.04 3.91
N PRO A 94 -6.76 6.62 2.85
CA PRO A 94 -7.42 7.56 1.96
C PRO A 94 -8.32 8.52 2.75
N LEU A 95 -8.52 9.73 2.25
CA LEU A 95 -9.36 10.73 2.92
C LEU A 95 -10.80 10.26 3.09
N TYR A 96 -11.28 9.51 2.11
CA TYR A 96 -12.56 8.83 2.13
C TYR A 96 -12.52 7.62 1.18
N ARG A 97 -13.53 6.75 1.30
CA ARG A 97 -13.81 5.68 0.34
C ARG A 97 -15.20 5.90 -0.26
N GLY A 98 -15.37 5.60 -1.55
CA GLY A 98 -16.63 5.79 -2.25
C GLY A 98 -16.88 7.26 -2.63
N THR A 99 -18.08 7.77 -2.41
CA THR A 99 -18.48 9.11 -2.85
C THR A 99 -17.80 10.21 -2.01
N PRO A 100 -17.15 11.22 -2.63
CA PRO A 100 -16.56 12.35 -1.92
C PRO A 100 -17.62 13.14 -1.14
N PRO A 101 -17.38 13.47 0.14
CA PRO A 101 -18.15 14.51 0.80
C PRO A 101 -17.92 15.85 0.10
N LYS A 102 -18.93 16.74 0.09
CA LYS A 102 -18.91 18.01 -0.68
C LYS A 102 -17.62 18.84 -0.47
N GLY A 103 -17.12 18.92 0.76
CA GLY A 103 -15.91 19.67 1.09
C GLY A 103 -14.61 19.10 0.49
N PHE A 104 -14.62 17.84 0.04
CA PHE A 104 -13.45 17.14 -0.53
C PHE A 104 -13.57 16.91 -2.03
N ALA A 105 -14.61 17.45 -2.69
CA ALA A 105 -14.84 17.21 -4.11
C ALA A 105 -13.64 17.63 -4.98
N HIS A 106 -12.97 18.74 -4.62
CA HIS A 106 -11.77 19.23 -5.30
C HIS A 106 -10.55 18.29 -5.16
N LEU A 107 -10.51 17.43 -4.14
CA LEU A 107 -9.45 16.45 -3.91
C LEU A 107 -9.78 15.08 -4.51
N ALA A 108 -10.92 14.91 -5.16
CA ALA A 108 -11.44 13.59 -5.45
C ALA A 108 -10.58 12.77 -6.42
N ASN A 109 -10.04 13.42 -7.44
CA ASN A 109 -9.16 12.77 -8.40
C ASN A 109 -7.86 12.31 -7.72
N LEU A 110 -7.29 13.11 -6.82
CA LEU A 110 -6.06 12.78 -6.10
C LEU A 110 -6.30 11.67 -5.07
N ASN A 111 -7.42 11.68 -4.34
CA ASN A 111 -7.78 10.59 -3.44
C ASN A 111 -7.99 9.27 -4.20
N THR A 112 -8.65 9.33 -5.36
CA THR A 112 -8.85 8.16 -6.24
C THR A 112 -7.52 7.63 -6.76
N LEU A 113 -6.60 8.52 -7.15
CA LEU A 113 -5.25 8.15 -7.56
C LEU A 113 -4.50 7.42 -6.44
N VAL A 114 -4.56 7.93 -5.19
CA VAL A 114 -3.95 7.25 -4.03
C VAL A 114 -4.53 5.84 -3.86
N VAL A 115 -5.84 5.67 -3.93
CA VAL A 115 -6.49 4.34 -3.84
C VAL A 115 -5.97 3.39 -4.92
N HIS A 116 -5.94 3.83 -6.19
CA HIS A 116 -5.43 3.01 -7.28
C HIS A 116 -3.94 2.67 -7.14
N ARG A 117 -3.12 3.57 -6.58
CA ARG A 117 -1.70 3.32 -6.34
C ARG A 117 -1.47 2.34 -5.19
N ILE A 118 -2.31 2.38 -4.15
CA ILE A 118 -2.29 1.36 -3.11
C ILE A 118 -2.58 -0.01 -3.74
N GLU A 119 -3.63 -0.13 -4.54
CA GLU A 119 -3.99 -1.37 -5.24
C GLU A 119 -2.87 -1.88 -6.17
N ALA A 120 -2.23 -0.98 -6.93
CA ALA A 120 -1.10 -1.33 -7.80
C ALA A 120 0.05 -1.96 -7.00
N VAL A 121 0.40 -1.39 -5.84
CA VAL A 121 1.44 -1.95 -4.97
C VAL A 121 1.03 -3.32 -4.42
N TYR A 122 -0.22 -3.51 -4.01
CA TYR A 122 -0.72 -4.82 -3.59
C TYR A 122 -0.58 -5.88 -4.70
N LEU A 123 -0.96 -5.52 -5.93
CA LEU A 123 -0.88 -6.41 -7.09
C LEU A 123 0.57 -6.74 -7.45
N SER A 124 1.49 -5.77 -7.41
CA SER A 124 2.90 -6.03 -7.70
C SER A 124 3.64 -6.73 -6.56
N ALA A 125 3.13 -6.70 -5.33
CA ALA A 125 3.66 -7.45 -4.20
C ALA A 125 3.21 -8.92 -4.13
N THR A 126 2.20 -9.32 -4.93
CA THR A 126 1.62 -10.68 -4.96
C THR A 126 2.30 -11.56 -6.03
#